data_AF-A0AA39G201-F1
#
_entry.id   AF-A0AA39G201-F1
#
_cell.length_a   1.000
_cell.length_b   1.000
_cell.length_c   1.000
_cell.angle_alpha   90.00
_cell.angle_beta   90.00
_cell.angle_gamma   90.00
#
_symmetry.space_group_name_H-M   'P 1'
#
loop_
_entity.id
_entity.type
_entity.pdbx_description
1 polymer ?
#
loop_
_entity_poly.entity_id
_entity_poly.type
_entity_poly.pdbx_seq_one_letter_code
_entity_poly.pdbx_strand_id
1 'polypeptide(L)'
;MASLMKIKNIIAPLTANNNGIIYNVIRTKVYTNFDYMPGPRPKTEEEMKKAAKKYGLHPAEYKLYPDDGMHPVGDYPHLPDIGTGLKDPYYPYDYPDERRNFGETIHKEINIMGEERCDVGEKPWISYRKQTVILLTVSCVLVGSIVLCEPYPMFRPALKQQMYKPGAVHYTFEPAE
;
A
#
# COMPACT_ATOMS: atom_id res chain seq x y z
N MET A 1 21.65 -35.67 21.70
CA MET A 1 21.94 -36.06 20.30
C MET A 1 21.92 -37.57 20.06
N ALA A 2 22.40 -38.43 20.98
CA ALA A 2 22.47 -39.88 20.75
C ALA A 2 21.11 -40.59 20.56
N SER A 3 20.04 -40.16 21.23
CA SER A 3 18.69 -40.76 21.04
C SER A 3 18.07 -40.41 19.69
N LEU A 4 18.22 -39.17 19.23
CA LEU A 4 17.76 -38.72 17.90
C LEU A 4 18.46 -39.48 16.77
N MET A 5 19.75 -39.78 16.91
CA MET A 5 20.49 -40.59 15.94
C MET A 5 19.99 -42.04 15.89
N LYS A 6 19.67 -42.65 17.04
CA LYS A 6 19.08 -44.00 17.09
C LYS A 6 17.71 -44.05 16.42
N ILE A 7 16.87 -43.03 16.64
CA ILE A 7 15.55 -42.91 16.01
C ILE A 7 15.68 -42.74 14.49
N LYS A 8 16.60 -41.89 14.02
CA LYS A 8 16.88 -41.70 12.58
C LYS A 8 17.26 -43.00 11.88
N ASN A 9 18.08 -43.84 12.53
CA ASN A 9 18.56 -45.11 11.96
C ASN A 9 17.45 -46.18 11.86
N ILE A 10 16.37 -46.07 12.63
CA ILE A 10 15.22 -46.96 12.57
C ILE A 10 14.21 -46.48 11.53
N ILE A 11 13.97 -45.16 11.45
CA ILE A 11 12.97 -44.58 10.55
C ILE A 11 13.41 -44.64 9.09
N ALA A 12 14.71 -44.43 8.79
CA ALA A 12 15.22 -44.42 7.43
C ALA A 12 14.97 -45.70 6.61
N PRO A 13 15.18 -46.93 7.12
CA PRO A 13 14.84 -48.15 6.39
C PRO A 13 13.33 -48.42 6.29
N LEU A 14 12.55 -47.99 7.28
CA LEU A 14 11.08 -48.14 7.30
C LEU A 14 10.40 -47.25 6.25
N THR A 15 10.92 -46.05 6.03
CA THR A 15 10.43 -45.16 4.98
C THR A 15 10.93 -45.60 3.61
N ALA A 16 12.19 -46.01 3.46
CA ALA A 16 12.79 -46.38 2.18
C ALA A 16 12.09 -47.54 1.44
N ASN A 17 11.55 -48.52 2.18
CA ASN A 17 10.91 -49.70 1.59
C ASN A 17 9.40 -49.53 1.33
N ASN A 18 8.78 -48.44 1.78
CA ASN A 18 7.33 -48.25 1.67
C ASN A 18 6.99 -47.00 0.86
N ASN A 19 6.82 -47.19 -0.46
CA ASN A 19 6.54 -46.14 -1.43
C ASN A 19 5.32 -45.28 -1.05
N GLY A 20 4.31 -45.84 -0.36
CA GLY A 20 3.13 -45.09 0.09
C GLY A 20 3.45 -44.10 1.21
N ILE A 21 4.39 -44.45 2.10
CA ILE A 21 4.86 -43.56 3.16
C ILE A 21 5.75 -42.47 2.56
N ILE A 22 6.66 -42.81 1.64
CA ILE A 22 7.49 -41.83 0.92
C ILE A 22 6.61 -40.82 0.18
N TYR A 23 5.58 -41.29 -0.54
CA TYR A 23 4.66 -40.43 -1.27
C TYR A 23 3.93 -39.46 -0.33
N ASN A 24 3.41 -39.97 0.81
CA ASN A 24 2.77 -39.12 1.80
C ASN A 24 3.75 -38.14 2.47
N VAL A 25 4.98 -38.55 2.76
CA VAL A 25 6.02 -37.68 3.34
C VAL A 25 6.41 -36.60 2.34
N ILE A 26 6.66 -36.92 1.08
CA ILE A 26 6.96 -35.93 0.04
C ILE A 26 5.79 -34.96 -0.13
N ARG A 27 4.56 -35.48 -0.25
CA ARG A 27 3.34 -34.66 -0.37
C ARG A 27 3.16 -33.73 0.83
N THR A 28 3.40 -34.21 2.05
CA THR A 28 3.27 -33.40 3.28
C THR A 28 4.42 -32.43 3.49
N LYS A 29 5.63 -32.77 3.01
CA LYS A 29 6.78 -31.87 3.03
C LYS A 29 6.60 -30.70 2.06
N VAL A 30 5.91 -30.90 0.93
CA VAL A 30 5.51 -29.80 0.04
C VAL A 30 4.60 -28.81 0.77
N TYR A 31 3.72 -29.27 1.66
CA TYR A 31 2.87 -28.38 2.47
C TYR A 31 3.63 -27.63 3.59
N THR A 32 4.85 -28.05 3.93
CA THR A 32 5.67 -27.48 5.00
C THR A 32 7.00 -26.98 4.45
N ASN A 33 6.92 -25.93 3.63
CA ASN A 33 8.05 -25.24 2.98
C ASN A 33 8.94 -24.46 3.98
N PHE A 34 9.42 -25.10 5.05
CA PHE A 34 10.26 -24.48 6.08
C PHE A 34 11.54 -23.85 5.51
N ASP A 35 12.10 -24.45 4.46
CA ASP A 35 13.31 -23.93 3.80
C ASP A 35 13.07 -22.57 3.12
N TYR A 36 11.82 -22.28 2.73
CA TYR A 36 11.40 -21.02 2.11
C TYR A 36 10.82 -20.01 3.10
N MET A 37 10.49 -20.44 4.33
CA MET A 37 9.97 -19.53 5.36
C MET A 37 11.02 -18.51 5.77
N PRO A 38 10.67 -17.23 5.96
CA PRO A 38 11.59 -16.21 6.45
C PRO A 38 12.30 -16.63 7.74
N GLY A 39 13.59 -16.31 7.82
CA GLY A 39 14.49 -16.66 8.91
C GLY A 39 15.00 -15.45 9.69
N PRO A 40 15.94 -15.66 10.61
CA PRO A 40 16.61 -14.58 11.33
C PRO A 40 17.52 -13.78 10.38
N ARG A 41 17.77 -12.52 10.76
CA ARG A 41 18.63 -11.60 9.98
C ARG A 41 20.02 -12.21 9.74
N PRO A 42 20.48 -12.33 8.48
CA PRO A 42 21.81 -12.83 8.17
C PRO A 42 22.87 -11.81 8.62
N LYS A 43 23.97 -12.29 9.19
CA LYS A 43 25.08 -11.44 9.68
C LYS A 43 26.36 -11.60 8.87
N THR A 44 26.53 -12.77 8.26
CA THR A 44 27.71 -13.10 7.44
C THR A 44 27.42 -12.98 5.95
N GLU A 45 28.47 -12.79 5.15
CA GLU A 45 28.34 -12.70 3.69
C GLU A 45 27.83 -14.01 3.07
N GLU A 46 28.22 -15.16 3.63
CA GLU A 46 27.74 -16.47 3.20
C GLU A 46 26.24 -16.66 3.48
N GLU A 47 25.78 -16.25 4.65
CA GLU A 47 24.35 -16.25 4.99
C GLU A 47 23.57 -15.28 4.11
N MET A 48 24.12 -14.11 3.79
CA MET A 48 23.53 -13.18 2.83
C MET A 48 23.39 -13.80 1.44
N LYS A 49 24.44 -14.46 0.92
CA LYS A 49 24.39 -15.15 -0.38
C LYS A 49 23.36 -16.27 -0.39
N LYS A 50 23.23 -17.02 0.72
CA LYS A 50 22.23 -18.07 0.88
C LYS A 50 20.81 -17.50 0.93
N ALA A 51 20.60 -16.39 1.64
CA ALA A 51 19.33 -15.69 1.70
C ALA A 51 18.93 -15.10 0.34
N ALA A 52 19.86 -14.43 -0.35
CA ALA A 52 19.64 -13.93 -1.70
C ALA A 52 19.18 -15.06 -2.65
N LYS A 53 19.86 -16.22 -2.61
CA LYS A 53 19.48 -17.39 -3.40
C LYS A 53 18.10 -17.95 -3.02
N LYS A 54 17.75 -17.98 -1.73
CA LYS A 54 16.43 -18.41 -1.24
C LYS A 54 15.31 -17.55 -1.80
N TYR A 55 15.54 -16.26 -1.93
CA TYR A 55 14.60 -15.28 -2.48
C TYR A 55 14.73 -15.09 -4.00
N GLY A 56 15.59 -15.86 -4.70
CA GLY A 56 15.77 -15.71 -6.14
C GLY A 56 16.39 -14.36 -6.58
N LEU A 57 17.03 -13.63 -5.66
CA LEU A 57 17.66 -12.33 -5.91
C LEU A 57 19.16 -12.48 -6.16
N HIS A 58 19.72 -11.56 -6.94
CA HIS A 58 21.17 -11.46 -7.06
C HIS A 58 21.78 -10.97 -5.71
N PRO A 59 22.95 -11.46 -5.27
CA PRO A 59 23.56 -11.04 -4.00
C PRO A 59 23.78 -9.52 -3.87
N ALA A 60 23.94 -8.81 -4.98
CA ALA A 60 24.10 -7.35 -5.01
C ALA A 60 22.76 -6.59 -4.85
N GLU A 61 21.64 -7.21 -5.21
CA GLU A 61 20.30 -6.63 -5.10
C GLU A 61 19.68 -6.93 -3.73
N TYR A 62 20.13 -8.01 -3.09
CA TYR A 62 19.68 -8.38 -1.76
C TYR A 62 20.16 -7.37 -0.72
N LYS A 63 19.21 -6.53 -0.26
CA LYS A 63 19.40 -5.56 0.81
C LYS A 63 18.51 -5.91 1.99
N LEU A 64 18.97 -5.62 3.19
CA LEU A 64 18.20 -5.81 4.40
C LEU A 64 17.53 -4.50 4.82
N TYR A 65 16.40 -4.61 5.51
CA TYR A 65 15.80 -3.48 6.21
C TYR A 65 16.76 -2.93 7.30
N PRO A 66 16.66 -1.64 7.66
CA PRO A 66 17.37 -1.08 8.82
C PRO A 66 17.10 -1.88 10.10
N ASP A 67 18.10 -1.98 10.97
CA ASP A 67 18.00 -2.70 12.25
C ASP A 67 17.52 -1.75 13.36
N ASP A 68 16.26 -1.35 13.29
CA ASP A 68 15.69 -0.36 14.21
C ASP A 68 15.16 -0.99 15.52
N GLY A 69 15.31 -2.31 15.70
CA GLY A 69 14.89 -3.07 16.88
C GLY A 69 13.37 -3.17 17.13
N MET A 70 12.57 -2.27 16.55
CA MET A 70 11.13 -2.19 16.76
C MET A 70 10.32 -3.12 15.83
N HIS A 71 10.83 -3.38 14.62
CA HIS A 71 10.15 -4.19 13.62
C HIS A 71 11.11 -5.23 13.03
N PRO A 72 11.37 -6.35 13.73
CA PRO A 72 12.27 -7.38 13.23
C PRO A 72 11.65 -8.09 12.02
N VAL A 73 12.04 -7.67 10.81
CA VAL A 73 11.61 -8.29 9.53
C VAL A 73 12.38 -9.59 9.24
N GLY A 74 13.49 -9.84 9.94
CA GLY A 74 14.30 -11.05 9.77
C GLY A 74 15.23 -10.99 8.55
N ASP A 75 15.20 -12.03 7.73
CA ASP A 75 15.95 -12.15 6.46
C ASP A 75 15.18 -11.66 5.23
N TYR A 76 14.02 -11.01 5.39
CA TYR A 76 13.24 -10.59 4.22
C TYR A 76 13.95 -9.47 3.44
N PRO A 77 13.98 -9.54 2.10
CA PRO A 77 14.66 -8.53 1.29
C PRO A 77 13.92 -7.19 1.29
N HIS A 78 14.68 -6.11 1.36
CA HIS A 78 14.22 -4.74 1.13
C HIS A 78 14.17 -4.47 -0.37
N LEU A 79 12.98 -4.67 -0.94
CA LEU A 79 12.68 -4.38 -2.33
C LEU A 79 12.52 -2.88 -2.55
N PRO A 80 12.65 -2.38 -3.80
CA PRO A 80 12.38 -0.99 -4.10
C PRO A 80 10.91 -0.65 -3.90
N ASP A 81 10.65 0.54 -3.36
CA ASP A 81 9.31 1.09 -3.12
C ASP A 81 8.64 1.51 -4.45
N ILE A 82 8.21 0.52 -5.24
CA ILE A 82 7.52 0.71 -6.52
C ILE A 82 6.15 0.05 -6.40
N GLY A 83 5.11 0.87 -6.49
CA GLY A 83 3.72 0.42 -6.51
C GLY A 83 3.38 -0.41 -7.75
N THR A 84 2.35 -1.25 -7.63
CA THR A 84 1.90 -2.12 -8.73
C THR A 84 1.51 -1.32 -9.97
N GLY A 85 0.87 -0.15 -9.81
CA GLY A 85 0.43 0.68 -10.94
C GLY A 85 1.57 1.22 -11.81
N LEU A 86 2.79 1.32 -11.26
CA LEU A 86 3.98 1.81 -11.97
C LEU A 86 4.73 0.73 -12.76
N LYS A 87 4.40 -0.54 -12.56
CA LYS A 87 4.94 -1.64 -13.36
C LYS A 87 4.37 -1.59 -14.78
N ASP A 88 5.11 -2.14 -15.76
CA ASP A 88 4.73 -2.11 -17.17
C ASP A 88 3.37 -2.79 -17.41
N PRO A 89 2.32 -2.06 -17.83
CA PRO A 89 1.00 -2.65 -18.03
C PRO A 89 0.91 -3.60 -19.23
N TYR A 90 1.89 -3.57 -20.15
CA TYR A 90 1.86 -4.39 -21.38
C TYR A 90 2.64 -5.70 -21.26
N TYR A 91 3.41 -5.87 -20.18
CA TYR A 91 4.14 -7.10 -19.95
C TYR A 91 3.15 -8.23 -19.56
N PRO A 92 3.25 -9.42 -20.18
CA PRO A 92 2.34 -10.54 -19.88
C PRO A 92 2.73 -11.23 -18.57
N TYR A 93 2.31 -10.66 -17.44
CA TYR A 93 2.53 -11.24 -16.11
C TYR A 93 1.77 -12.55 -15.90
N ASP A 94 2.33 -13.45 -15.09
CA ASP A 94 1.63 -14.66 -14.65
C ASP A 94 0.38 -14.34 -13.81
N TYR A 95 0.47 -13.28 -12.99
CA TYR A 95 -0.65 -12.69 -12.24
C TYR A 95 -0.92 -11.27 -12.75
N PRO A 96 -1.80 -11.10 -13.75
CA PRO A 96 -2.08 -9.79 -14.35
C PRO A 96 -2.59 -8.75 -13.34
N ASP A 97 -3.48 -9.16 -12.42
CA ASP A 97 -4.10 -8.26 -11.43
C ASP A 97 -3.07 -7.68 -10.43
N GLU A 98 -1.99 -8.41 -10.14
CA GLU A 98 -0.92 -7.97 -9.23
C GLU A 98 0.33 -7.46 -9.98
N ARG A 99 0.31 -7.52 -11.32
CA ARG A 99 1.47 -7.27 -12.20
C ARG A 99 2.75 -7.94 -11.68
N ARG A 100 2.67 -9.25 -11.43
CA ARG A 100 3.73 -10.05 -10.80
C ARG A 100 3.91 -11.40 -11.48
N ASN A 101 5.16 -11.87 -11.52
CA ASN A 101 5.48 -13.21 -12.02
C ASN A 101 5.53 -14.27 -10.90
N PHE A 102 5.31 -15.53 -11.28
CA PHE A 102 5.42 -16.65 -10.37
C PHE A 102 6.86 -16.79 -9.85
N GLY A 103 7.01 -16.89 -8.53
CA GLY A 103 8.31 -16.98 -7.87
C GLY A 103 9.04 -15.64 -7.67
N GLU A 104 8.46 -14.52 -8.09
CA GLU A 104 8.97 -13.18 -7.76
C GLU A 104 8.80 -12.91 -6.26
N THR A 105 9.79 -12.25 -5.66
CA THR A 105 9.73 -11.78 -4.27
C THR A 105 8.68 -10.70 -4.12
N ILE A 106 7.87 -10.82 -3.07
CA ILE A 106 6.78 -9.88 -2.80
C ILE A 106 7.33 -8.73 -1.93
N HIS A 107 6.79 -7.53 -2.09
CA HIS A 107 7.12 -6.43 -1.20
C HIS A 107 6.51 -6.67 0.19
N LYS A 108 7.25 -6.35 1.26
CA LYS A 108 6.76 -6.48 2.66
C LYS A 108 5.39 -5.80 2.85
N GLU A 109 5.20 -4.66 2.21
CA GLU A 109 4.03 -3.78 2.33
C GLU A 109 3.16 -3.80 1.05
N ILE A 110 3.10 -4.96 0.39
CA ILE A 110 2.27 -5.17 -0.81
C ILE A 110 0.79 -4.86 -0.56
N ASN A 111 0.33 -4.98 0.68
CA ASN A 111 -1.02 -4.66 1.11
C ASN A 111 -1.35 -3.16 1.02
N ILE A 112 -0.36 -2.27 0.92
CA ILE A 112 -0.57 -0.82 0.75
C ILE A 112 -0.20 -0.40 -0.68
N MET A 113 0.73 -1.12 -1.32
CA MET A 113 1.21 -0.86 -2.68
C MET A 113 0.41 -1.51 -3.82
N GLY A 114 -0.76 -2.07 -3.50
CA GLY A 114 -1.69 -2.59 -4.51
C GLY A 114 -2.13 -1.52 -5.50
N GLU A 115 -2.52 -1.93 -6.70
CA GLU A 115 -2.92 -1.03 -7.80
C GLU A 115 -4.10 -0.14 -7.42
N GLU A 116 -5.01 -0.64 -6.58
CA GLU A 116 -6.18 0.09 -6.09
C GLU A 116 -5.89 1.03 -4.91
N ARG A 117 -4.65 1.04 -4.40
CA ARG A 117 -4.28 1.76 -3.17
C ARG A 117 -3.32 2.91 -3.47
N CYS A 118 -2.03 2.74 -3.18
CA CYS A 118 -1.04 3.80 -3.24
C CYS A 118 0.03 3.45 -4.29
N ASP A 119 0.19 4.32 -5.28
CA ASP A 119 1.30 4.26 -6.24
C ASP A 119 2.58 4.85 -5.65
N VAL A 120 3.19 4.08 -4.75
CA VAL A 120 4.48 4.45 -4.14
C VAL A 120 5.57 4.49 -5.21
N GLY A 121 6.39 5.52 -5.21
CA GLY A 121 7.47 5.70 -6.18
C GLY A 121 7.07 6.46 -7.46
N GLU A 122 5.81 6.93 -7.56
CA GLU A 122 5.37 7.73 -8.68
C GLU A 122 6.18 9.04 -8.75
N LYS A 123 6.57 9.41 -9.98
CA LYS A 123 7.21 10.69 -10.25
C LYS A 123 6.19 11.64 -10.87
N PRO A 124 5.48 12.45 -10.07
CA PRO A 124 4.47 13.33 -10.61
C PRO A 124 5.13 14.40 -11.49
N TRP A 125 4.43 14.82 -12.54
CA TRP A 125 4.90 15.90 -13.41
C TRP A 125 5.12 17.21 -12.62
N ILE A 126 4.23 17.47 -11.66
CA ILE A 126 4.35 18.60 -10.73
C ILE A 126 4.78 18.05 -9.37
N SER A 127 5.87 18.55 -8.79
CA SER A 127 6.31 18.16 -7.45
C SER A 127 5.19 18.30 -6.40
N TYR A 128 5.03 17.31 -5.52
CA TYR A 128 3.99 17.30 -4.48
C TYR A 128 3.94 18.59 -3.65
N ARG A 129 5.10 19.16 -3.29
CA ARG A 129 5.17 20.44 -2.55
C ARG A 129 4.48 21.58 -3.32
N LYS A 130 4.71 21.65 -4.64
CA LYS A 130 4.07 22.65 -5.49
C LYS A 130 2.56 22.41 -5.60
N GLN A 131 2.13 21.16 -5.74
CA GLN A 131 0.70 20.81 -5.77
C GLN A 131 0.00 21.26 -4.48
N THR A 132 0.60 20.99 -3.30
CA THR A 132 0.04 21.42 -2.01
C THR A 132 -0.04 22.94 -1.91
N VAL A 133 1.00 23.67 -2.33
CA VAL A 133 0.98 25.13 -2.33
C VAL A 133 -0.12 25.67 -3.25
N ILE A 134 -0.24 25.13 -4.47
CA ILE A 134 -1.29 25.53 -5.42
C ILE A 134 -2.68 25.30 -4.80
N LEU A 135 -2.92 24.11 -4.23
CA LEU A 135 -4.20 23.77 -3.59
C LEU A 135 -4.55 24.74 -2.45
N LEU A 136 -3.58 25.00 -1.56
CA LEU A 136 -3.76 25.91 -0.44
C LEU A 136 -3.97 27.35 -0.92
N THR A 137 -3.22 27.81 -1.92
CA THR A 137 -3.37 29.15 -2.48
C THR A 137 -4.76 29.34 -3.07
N VAL A 138 -5.24 28.42 -3.91
CA VAL A 138 -6.58 28.50 -4.50
C VAL A 138 -7.65 28.50 -3.41
N SER A 139 -7.54 27.60 -2.42
CA SER A 139 -8.49 27.53 -1.31
C SER A 139 -8.51 28.82 -0.48
N CYS A 140 -7.34 29.37 -0.17
CA CYS A 140 -7.21 30.63 0.55
C CYS A 140 -7.75 31.82 -0.24
N VAL A 141 -7.56 31.86 -1.56
CA VAL A 141 -8.10 32.94 -2.41
C VAL A 141 -9.62 32.86 -2.46
N LEU A 142 -10.19 31.66 -2.61
CA LEU A 142 -11.63 31.47 -2.60
C LEU A 142 -12.25 31.90 -1.26
N VAL A 143 -11.73 31.40 -0.15
CA VAL A 143 -12.22 31.78 1.19
C VAL A 143 -11.98 33.26 1.46
N GLY A 144 -10.81 33.78 1.11
CA GLY A 144 -10.46 35.19 1.27
C GLY A 144 -11.40 36.10 0.48
N SER A 145 -11.79 35.71 -0.75
CA SER A 145 -12.73 36.49 -1.55
C SER A 145 -14.11 36.57 -0.91
N ILE A 146 -14.58 35.50 -0.26
CA ILE A 146 -15.86 35.50 0.46
C ILE A 146 -15.79 36.47 1.64
N VAL A 147 -14.74 36.39 2.45
CA VAL A 147 -14.55 37.26 3.63
C VAL A 147 -14.40 38.73 3.22
N LEU A 148 -13.66 39.02 2.14
CA LEU A 148 -13.47 40.38 1.64
C LEU A 148 -14.76 40.99 1.05
N CYS A 149 -15.61 40.16 0.44
CA CYS A 149 -16.88 40.60 -0.16
C CYS A 149 -18.05 40.63 0.83
N GLU A 150 -17.93 40.02 2.01
CA GLU A 150 -18.94 40.03 3.07
C GLU A 150 -19.50 41.43 3.42
N PRO A 151 -18.69 42.49 3.57
CA PRO A 151 -19.20 43.85 3.81
C PRO A 151 -19.89 44.49 2.60
N TYR A 152 -19.80 43.90 1.41
CA TYR A 152 -20.38 44.41 0.17
C TYR A 152 -21.44 43.46 -0.40
N PRO A 153 -22.56 43.23 0.30
CA PRO A 153 -23.60 42.35 -0.18
C PRO A 153 -24.24 42.94 -1.44
N MET A 154 -24.29 42.15 -2.50
CA MET A 154 -25.04 42.51 -3.70
C MET A 154 -26.53 42.27 -3.43
N PHE A 155 -27.30 43.35 -3.35
CA PHE A 155 -28.75 43.30 -3.18
C PHE A 155 -29.46 43.83 -4.43
N ARG A 156 -30.72 43.41 -4.62
CA ARG A 156 -31.57 43.98 -5.67
C ARG A 156 -32.15 45.30 -5.16
N PRO A 157 -32.19 46.38 -5.96
CA PRO A 157 -32.75 47.68 -5.56
C PRO A 157 -34.28 47.64 -5.51
N ALA A 158 -34.81 46.78 -4.63
CA ALA A 158 -36.22 46.58 -4.38
C ALA A 158 -36.49 46.84 -2.90
N LEU A 159 -37.70 47.30 -2.59
CA LEU A 159 -38.15 47.43 -1.21
C LEU A 159 -38.23 46.06 -0.54
N LYS A 160 -38.16 46.05 0.79
CA LYS A 160 -38.39 44.84 1.58
C LYS A 160 -39.75 44.25 1.20
N GLN A 161 -39.81 42.93 1.05
CA GLN A 161 -41.06 42.22 0.77
C GLN A 161 -42.14 42.64 1.77
N GLN A 162 -43.23 43.19 1.24
CA GLN A 162 -44.40 43.56 2.03
C GLN A 162 -45.14 42.28 2.40
N MET A 163 -45.26 42.03 3.71
CA MET A 163 -46.03 40.91 4.26
C MET A 163 -47.31 41.47 4.87
N TYR A 164 -48.43 40.78 4.67
CA TYR A 164 -49.68 41.13 5.33
C TYR A 164 -49.48 41.15 6.85
N LYS A 165 -49.87 42.26 7.47
CA LYS A 165 -49.91 42.43 8.93
C LYS A 165 -51.32 42.89 9.30
N PRO A 166 -52.01 42.19 10.22
CA PRO A 166 -53.34 42.60 10.66
C PRO A 166 -53.35 44.05 11.14
N GLY A 167 -54.23 44.88 10.58
CA GLY A 167 -54.37 46.29 10.94
C GLY A 167 -53.32 47.25 10.36
N ALA A 168 -52.34 46.78 9.57
CA ALA A 168 -51.39 47.65 8.90
C ALA A 168 -51.82 47.91 7.45
N VAL A 169 -51.88 49.19 7.06
CA VAL A 169 -52.13 49.62 5.68
C VAL A 169 -50.80 49.64 4.92
N HIS A 170 -50.74 48.96 3.77
CA HIS A 170 -49.50 48.79 2.98
C HIS A 170 -49.48 49.62 1.68
N TYR A 171 -50.48 50.49 1.47
CA TYR A 171 -50.61 51.36 0.31
C TYR A 171 -50.82 52.82 0.74
N THR A 172 -50.26 53.75 -0.04
CA THR A 172 -50.33 55.21 0.19
C THR A 172 -51.05 55.93 -0.95
N PHE A 173 -51.96 55.26 -1.67
CA PHE A 173 -52.73 55.92 -2.72
C PHE A 173 -53.53 57.06 -2.10
N GLU A 174 -53.35 58.27 -2.63
CA GLU A 174 -54.26 59.38 -2.36
C GLU A 174 -55.66 58.97 -2.84
N PRO A 175 -56.74 59.35 -2.14
CA PRO A 175 -58.08 59.11 -2.64
C PRO A 175 -58.24 59.80 -3.99
N ALA A 176 -58.75 59.07 -4.99
CA ALA A 176 -59.15 59.69 -6.24
C ALA A 176 -60.29 60.67 -5.94
N GLU A 177 -60.10 61.95 -6.27
CA GLU A 177 -61.16 62.96 -6.25
C GLU A 177 -62.33 62.57 -7.17
#